data_AF-A0A2L1KHJ9-F1
#
_entry.id   AF-A0A2L1KHJ9-F1
#
_cell.length_a   1.000
_cell.length_b   1.000
_cell.length_c   1.000
_cell.angle_alpha   90.00
_cell.angle_beta   90.00
_cell.angle_gamma   90.00
#
_symmetry.space_group_name_H-M   'P 1'
#
loop_
_entity.id
_entity.type
_entity.pdbx_description
1 polymer ?
#
loop_
_entity_poly.entity_id
_entity_poly.type
_entity_poly.pdbx_seq_one_letter_code
_entity_poly.pdbx_strand_id
1 'polypeptide(L)'
;MLAEYRHALNDGVGADIDRYELICYPDFMGKKNVGVAYSTELQRVYLLFIGADRPEPDYEPVWLLDQAKELTLLSRTLVVPDQTSNASTFWGGIKRGPIISYRFKLADAPTFINF
;
A
#
# COMPACT_ATOMS: atom_id res chain seq x y z
N MET A 1 2.34 -15.06 -0.77
CA MET A 1 2.28 -13.65 -1.22
C MET A 1 1.47 -12.82 -0.24
N LEU A 2 0.16 -13.08 -0.08
CA LEU A 2 -0.65 -12.43 0.97
C LEU A 2 -0.09 -12.64 2.39
N ALA A 3 0.43 -13.83 2.71
CA ALA A 3 1.11 -14.08 3.99
C ALA A 3 2.38 -13.24 4.19
N GLU A 4 3.10 -12.90 3.12
CA GLU A 4 4.30 -12.05 3.18
C GLU A 4 3.90 -10.60 3.49
N TYR A 5 2.86 -10.10 2.81
CA TYR A 5 2.31 -8.76 3.09
C TYR A 5 1.72 -8.65 4.49
N ARG A 6 1.02 -9.70 4.94
CA ARG A 6 0.46 -9.77 6.29
C ARG A 6 1.57 -9.64 7.34
N HIS A 7 2.68 -10.36 7.15
CA HIS A 7 3.84 -10.28 8.04
C HIS A 7 4.50 -8.90 7.99
N ALA A 8 4.73 -8.34 6.80
CA ALA A 8 5.33 -7.02 6.66
C ALA A 8 4.50 -5.88 7.27
N LEU A 9 3.17 -5.95 7.20
CA LEU A 9 2.30 -4.97 7.85
C LEU A 9 2.35 -5.07 9.37
N ASN A 10 2.38 -6.29 9.91
CA ASN A 10 2.41 -6.53 11.35
C ASN A 10 3.77 -6.13 11.95
N ASP A 11 4.86 -6.67 11.40
CA ASP A 11 6.23 -6.46 11.92
C ASP A 11 6.79 -5.09 11.53
N GLY A 12 6.40 -4.58 10.37
CA GLY A 12 6.96 -3.36 9.80
C GLY A 12 6.18 -2.11 10.17
N VAL A 13 4.91 -2.07 9.75
CA VAL A 13 4.05 -0.88 9.93
C VAL A 13 3.53 -0.77 11.36
N GLY A 14 3.58 -1.86 12.15
CA GLY A 14 2.91 -1.93 13.44
C GLY A 14 1.39 -1.80 13.30
N ALA A 15 0.86 -2.14 12.12
CA ALA A 15 -0.56 -2.08 11.85
C ALA A 15 -1.25 -3.27 12.54
N ASP A 16 -2.38 -2.99 13.20
CA ASP A 16 -3.28 -4.03 13.69
C ASP A 16 -3.93 -4.73 12.49
N ILE A 17 -3.29 -5.80 12.06
CA ILE A 17 -3.52 -6.47 10.78
C ILE A 17 -4.95 -7.01 10.63
N ASP A 18 -5.62 -7.30 11.74
CA ASP A 18 -6.99 -7.82 11.74
C ASP A 18 -8.01 -6.75 11.34
N ARG A 19 -7.60 -5.47 11.33
CA ARG A 19 -8.40 -4.33 10.88
C ARG A 19 -8.19 -4.00 9.40
N TYR A 20 -7.32 -4.75 8.72
CA TYR A 20 -7.01 -4.55 7.31
C TYR A 20 -7.44 -5.74 6.46
N GLU A 21 -8.13 -5.44 5.37
CA GLU A 21 -8.33 -6.37 4.27
C GLU A 21 -7.12 -6.31 3.35
N LEU A 22 -6.66 -7.49 2.88
CA LEU A 22 -5.50 -7.62 2.01
C LEU A 22 -5.88 -8.25 0.68
N ILE A 23 -5.52 -7.56 -0.39
CA ILE A 23 -5.63 -8.05 -1.76
C ILE A 23 -4.25 -7.99 -2.43
N CYS A 24 -4.07 -8.82 -3.47
CA CYS A 24 -2.83 -8.85 -4.23
C CYS A 24 -3.15 -8.71 -5.71
N TYR A 25 -2.69 -7.62 -6.31
CA TYR A 25 -2.79 -7.42 -7.75
C TYR A 25 -1.65 -8.14 -8.46
N PRO A 26 -1.97 -8.96 -9.50
CA PRO A 26 -0.94 -9.61 -10.30
C PRO A 26 -0.11 -8.58 -11.08
N ASP A 27 -0.73 -7.48 -11.51
CA ASP A 27 -0.11 -6.31 -12.13
C ASP A 27 -0.80 -5.03 -11.64
N PHE A 28 -0.02 -4.06 -11.18
CA PHE A 28 -0.47 -2.73 -10.81
C PHE A 28 0.54 -1.73 -11.37
N MET A 29 0.12 -0.95 -12.37
CA MET A 29 0.97 0.03 -13.05
C MET A 29 2.31 -0.56 -13.54
N GLY A 30 2.29 -1.78 -14.09
CA GLY A 30 3.48 -2.46 -14.59
C GLY A 30 4.39 -3.06 -13.50
N LYS A 31 4.01 -2.96 -12.22
CA LYS A 31 4.65 -3.68 -11.11
C LYS A 31 3.87 -4.96 -10.83
N LYS A 32 4.60 -6.07 -10.81
CA LYS A 32 4.00 -7.39 -10.57
C LYS A 32 3.84 -7.65 -9.08
N ASN A 33 2.78 -8.34 -8.71
CA ASN A 33 2.52 -8.77 -7.34
C ASN A 33 2.58 -7.57 -6.39
N VAL A 34 1.59 -6.67 -6.50
CA VAL A 34 1.48 -5.52 -5.60
C VAL A 34 0.39 -5.82 -4.58
N GLY A 35 0.76 -5.77 -3.30
CA GLY A 35 -0.18 -5.91 -2.21
C GLY A 35 -0.91 -4.60 -1.97
N VAL A 36 -2.21 -4.66 -1.75
CA VAL A 36 -3.00 -3.53 -1.24
C VAL A 36 -3.64 -3.95 0.05
N ALA A 37 -3.38 -3.19 1.11
CA ALA A 37 -4.00 -3.40 2.40
C ALA A 37 -4.84 -2.18 2.75
N TYR A 38 -6.13 -2.35 2.97
CA TYR A 38 -7.03 -1.24 3.24
C TYR A 38 -7.88 -1.49 4.48
N SER A 39 -8.28 -0.40 5.12
CA SER A 39 -9.18 -0.40 6.27
C SER A 39 -10.10 0.81 6.13
N THR A 40 -11.39 0.55 5.94
CA THR A 40 -12.43 1.58 5.97
C THR A 40 -12.61 2.13 7.37
N GLU A 41 -12.43 1.30 8.41
CA GLU A 41 -12.48 1.75 9.81
C GLU A 41 -11.40 2.80 10.11
N LEU A 42 -10.16 2.56 9.66
CA LEU A 42 -9.02 3.46 9.86
C LEU A 42 -8.86 4.51 8.75
N GLN A 43 -9.71 4.46 7.73
CA GLN A 43 -9.65 5.30 6.53
C GLN A 43 -8.27 5.33 5.88
N ARG A 44 -7.65 4.15 5.75
CA ARG A 44 -6.25 4.01 5.37
C ARG A 44 -6.03 2.91 4.34
N VAL A 45 -5.11 3.15 3.41
CA VAL A 45 -4.64 2.17 2.43
C VAL A 45 -3.12 2.14 2.43
N TYR A 46 -2.55 0.96 2.25
CA TYR A 46 -1.14 0.73 2.02
C TYR A 46 -0.94 0.03 0.69
N LEU A 47 -0.02 0.56 -0.12
CA LEU A 47 0.56 -0.19 -1.24
C LEU A 47 1.83 -0.88 -0.77
N LEU A 48 1.98 -2.15 -1.11
CA LEU A 48 3.06 -3.02 -0.66
C LEU A 48 3.79 -3.61 -1.88
N PHE A 49 5.04 -3.21 -2.05
CA PHE A 49 5.89 -3.65 -3.15
C PHE A 49 6.97 -4.59 -2.64
N ILE A 50 7.18 -5.71 -3.34
CA ILE A 50 8.30 -6.63 -3.07
C ILE A 50 9.50 -6.16 -3.90
N GLY A 51 10.64 -5.96 -3.25
CA GLY A 51 11.89 -5.56 -3.91
C GLY A 51 12.31 -4.14 -3.55
N ALA A 52 13.54 -3.78 -3.92
CA ALA A 52 14.21 -2.56 -3.48
C ALA A 52 14.05 -1.36 -4.44
N ASP A 53 13.29 -1.50 -5.53
CA ASP A 53 13.13 -0.44 -6.53
C ASP A 53 12.19 0.64 -6.02
N ARG A 54 12.76 1.66 -5.38
CA ARG A 54 12.07 2.90 -5.02
C ARG A 54 12.10 3.89 -6.18
N PRO A 55 11.08 4.75 -6.32
CA PRO A 55 11.21 5.92 -7.18
C PRO A 55 12.37 6.79 -6.70
N GLU A 56 12.95 7.56 -7.62
CA GLU A 56 13.93 8.60 -7.27
C GLU A 56 13.30 9.58 -6.27
N PRO A 57 14.02 10.03 -5.22
CA PRO A 57 13.45 10.84 -4.15
C PRO A 57 12.72 12.10 -4.65
N ASP A 58 13.28 12.79 -5.64
CA ASP A 58 12.68 14.02 -6.20
C ASP A 58 11.41 13.72 -7.02
N TYR A 59 11.27 12.50 -7.52
CA TYR A 59 10.12 12.03 -8.28
C TYR A 59 9.08 11.32 -7.40
N GLU A 60 9.42 10.91 -6.17
CA GLU A 60 8.53 10.20 -5.24
C GLU A 60 7.17 10.91 -5.05
N PRO A 61 7.09 12.24 -4.89
CA PRO A 61 5.80 12.93 -4.74
C PRO A 61 4.88 12.77 -5.96
N VAL A 62 5.44 12.86 -7.17
CA VAL A 62 4.67 12.69 -8.42
C VAL A 62 4.24 11.24 -8.57
N TRP A 63 5.17 10.30 -8.33
CA TRP A 63 4.87 8.89 -8.34
C TRP A 63 3.74 8.51 -7.38
N LEU A 64 3.73 9.07 -6.16
CA LEU A 64 2.67 8.87 -5.18
C LEU A 64 1.32 9.40 -5.65
N LEU A 65 1.28 10.55 -6.33
CA LEU A 65 0.04 11.08 -6.91
C LEU A 65 -0.50 10.16 -8.01
N ASP A 66 0.37 9.61 -8.85
CA ASP A 66 -0.01 8.64 -9.88
C ASP A 66 -0.56 7.35 -9.26
N GLN A 67 0.07 6.84 -8.20
CA GLN A 67 -0.44 5.68 -7.45
C GLN A 67 -1.83 5.97 -6.83
N ALA A 68 -2.01 7.14 -6.23
CA ALA A 68 -3.26 7.54 -5.61
C ALA A 68 -4.40 7.68 -6.63
N LYS A 69 -4.09 8.19 -7.84
CA LYS A 69 -5.02 8.26 -8.95
C LYS A 69 -5.47 6.87 -9.40
N GLU A 70 -4.53 5.94 -9.59
CA GLU A 70 -4.88 4.57 -9.98
C GLU A 70 -5.71 3.86 -8.90
N LEU A 71 -5.32 4.01 -7.63
CA LEU A 71 -6.12 3.51 -6.50
C LEU A 71 -7.53 4.09 -6.47
N THR A 72 -7.68 5.38 -6.77
CA THR A 72 -8.98 6.03 -6.84
C THR A 72 -9.85 5.44 -7.95
N LEU A 73 -9.26 5.15 -9.11
CA LEU A 73 -9.97 4.54 -10.24
C LEU A 73 -10.43 3.10 -9.91
N LEU A 74 -9.56 2.32 -9.26
CA LEU A 74 -9.85 0.93 -8.90
C LEU A 74 -10.90 0.82 -7.78
N SER A 75 -10.70 1.56 -6.70
CA SER A 75 -11.58 1.53 -5.52
C SER A 75 -12.90 2.30 -5.71
N ARG A 76 -12.95 3.21 -6.71
CA ARG A 76 -14.02 4.21 -6.89
C ARG A 76 -14.21 5.12 -5.66
N THR A 77 -13.13 5.34 -4.95
CA THR A 77 -13.06 6.04 -3.67
C THR A 77 -11.92 7.04 -3.74
N LEU A 78 -12.07 8.24 -3.20
CA LEU A 78 -11.04 9.26 -3.28
C LEU A 78 -9.83 8.88 -2.40
N VAL A 79 -8.73 8.48 -3.03
CA VAL A 79 -7.48 8.14 -2.35
C VAL A 79 -6.48 9.27 -2.50
N VAL A 80 -5.84 9.66 -1.40
CA VAL A 80 -4.80 10.71 -1.41
C VAL A 80 -3.51 10.20 -0.74
N PRO A 81 -2.33 10.63 -1.19
CA PRO A 81 -1.09 10.35 -0.46
C PRO A 81 -1.18 10.88 0.97
N ASP A 82 -0.84 10.05 1.96
CA ASP A 82 -0.86 10.40 3.38
C ASP A 82 0.48 10.01 4.04
N GLN A 83 1.56 10.19 3.30
CA GLN A 83 2.88 9.77 3.72
C GLN A 83 3.49 10.86 4.61
N THR A 84 3.62 10.60 5.92
CA THR A 84 4.18 11.59 6.88
C THR A 84 5.72 11.57 6.96
N SER A 85 6.38 10.59 6.34
CA SER A 85 7.84 10.52 6.16
C SER A 85 8.17 9.55 5.02
N ASN A 86 9.43 9.55 4.55
CA ASN A 86 9.95 8.63 3.51
C ASN A 86 9.40 7.20 3.61
N ALA A 87 9.20 6.57 2.45
CA ALA A 87 8.70 5.20 2.32
C ALA A 87 9.24 4.26 3.40
N SER A 88 8.35 3.62 4.14
CA SER A 88 8.76 2.68 5.17
C SER A 88 9.19 1.37 4.50
N THR A 89 10.40 0.92 4.82
CA THR A 89 10.95 -0.33 4.27
C THR A 89 11.18 -1.30 5.39
N PHE A 90 10.67 -2.50 5.18
CA PHE A 90 10.67 -3.53 6.18
C PHE A 90 11.30 -4.79 5.60
N TRP A 91 12.09 -5.48 6.40
CA TRP A 91 12.66 -6.78 6.05
C TRP A 91 11.65 -7.93 6.25
N GLY A 92 10.35 -7.62 6.27
CA GLY A 92 9.26 -8.50 6.69
C GLY A 92 8.71 -9.44 5.61
N GLY A 93 9.48 -9.78 4.58
CA GLY A 93 9.16 -10.89 3.69
C GLY A 93 9.82 -12.16 4.20
N ILE A 94 9.05 -13.10 4.78
CA ILE A 94 9.48 -14.42 5.29
C ILE A 94 10.49 -15.10 4.35
N LYS A 95 10.33 -14.91 3.02
CA LYS A 95 11.24 -15.46 2.00
C LYS A 95 11.68 -14.48 0.92
N ARG A 96 11.08 -13.30 0.81
CA ARG A 96 11.20 -12.42 -0.36
C ARG A 96 11.55 -10.99 -0.01
N GLY A 97 12.84 -10.74 0.25
CA GLY A 97 13.46 -9.41 0.25
C GLY A 97 12.78 -8.35 1.13
N PRO A 98 13.20 -7.08 1.02
CA PRO A 98 12.49 -5.99 1.67
C PRO A 98 11.13 -5.74 1.00
N ILE A 99 10.12 -5.48 1.82
CA ILE A 99 8.82 -4.95 1.39
C ILE A 99 8.81 -3.45 1.67
N ILE A 100 8.49 -2.67 0.63
CA ILE A 100 8.33 -1.23 0.72
C ILE A 100 6.84 -0.94 0.83
N SER A 101 6.46 -0.17 1.85
CA SER A 101 5.08 0.27 2.05
C SER A 101 4.93 1.76 1.80
N TYR A 102 3.89 2.12 1.07
CA TYR A 102 3.46 3.50 0.88
C TYR A 102 2.08 3.71 1.48
N ARG A 103 1.89 4.79 2.24
CA ARG A 103 0.65 5.06 2.98
C ARG A 103 -0.20 6.09 2.26
N PHE A 104 -1.49 5.76 2.15
CA PHE A 104 -2.52 6.60 1.60
C PHE A 104 -3.72 6.68 2.54
N LYS A 105 -4.51 7.73 2.38
CA LYS A 105 -5.75 7.97 3.11
C LYS A 105 -6.95 7.85 2.19
N LEU A 106 -8.01 7.24 2.70
CA LEU A 106 -9.34 7.26 2.10
C LEU A 106 -10.02 8.59 2.49
N ALA A 107 -10.06 9.55 1.57
CA ALA A 107 -10.42 10.94 1.88
C ALA A 107 -11.94 11.17 1.96
N ASP A 108 -12.71 10.41 1.21
CA ASP A 108 -14.18 10.40 1.18
C ASP A 108 -14.82 9.51 2.26
N ALA A 109 -14.00 8.88 3.10
CA ALA A 109 -14.41 8.07 4.24
C ALA A 109 -15.45 6.98 3.91
N PRO A 110 -15.19 6.09 2.94
CA PRO A 110 -16.13 5.04 2.56
C PRO A 110 -16.39 4.09 3.72
N THR A 111 -17.59 3.54 3.76
CA THR A 111 -17.94 2.44 4.68
C THR A 111 -17.61 1.08 4.08
N PHE A 112 -17.46 1.00 2.75
CA PHE A 112 -17.14 -0.22 2.02
C PHE A 112 -16.41 0.12 0.71
N ILE A 113 -15.48 -0.74 0.30
CA ILE A 113 -14.75 -0.61 -0.98
C ILE A 113 -14.89 -1.92 -1.76
N ASN A 114 -15.17 -1.81 -3.05
CA ASN A 114 -15.13 -2.93 -3.99
C ASN A 114 -13.89 -2.81 -4.86
N PHE A 115 -12.92 -3.70 -4.64
CA PHE A 115 -11.70 -3.83 -5.43
C PHE A 115 -11.79 -4.94 -6.48
#